data_AF-A0A519ZLL8-F1
#
_entry.id   AF-A0A519ZLL8-F1
#
_cell.length_a   1.000
_cell.length_b   1.000
_cell.length_c   1.000
_cell.angle_alpha   90.00
_cell.angle_beta   90.00
_cell.angle_gamma   90.00
#
_symmetry.space_group_name_H-M   'P 1'
#
loop_
_entity.id
_entity.type
_entity.pdbx_description
1 polymer ?
#
loop_
_entity_poly.entity_id
_entity_poly.type
_entity_poly.pdbx_seq_one_letter_code
_entity_poly.pdbx_strand_id
1 'polypeptide(L)'
;MSSMVAMVFEKLVSQLPVRVNPVLSILFAWILAYIPHFLKRPYVMRKLKEKNEKFEIANSRLIGNQMADNTATGKIIAAHAGCHQNGLEAFALYAVSLILAMQFHVDLDTLQAAAGLFLTLRVLYTAFYLTSLNGQLRSSACFLGALTCLGLIWCAYERFLIFGYNTK
;
A
#
# COMPACT_ATOMS: atom_id res chain seq x y z
N MET A 1 -5.35 -29.16 10.26
CA MET A 1 -3.91 -29.17 9.96
C MET A 1 -3.67 -28.07 8.94
N SER A 2 -2.78 -27.09 9.20
CA SER A 2 -2.53 -26.02 8.22
C SER A 2 -1.88 -26.58 6.96
N SER A 3 -2.16 -25.98 5.80
CA SER A 3 -1.54 -26.45 4.56
C SER A 3 -0.06 -26.06 4.53
N MET A 4 0.71 -26.75 3.67
CA MET A 4 2.11 -26.43 3.43
C MET A 4 2.33 -24.96 3.05
N VAL A 5 1.40 -24.35 2.34
CA VAL A 5 1.50 -22.95 1.87
C VAL A 5 1.42 -21.98 3.06
N ALA A 6 0.44 -22.13 3.94
CA ALA A 6 0.32 -21.28 5.12
C ALA A 6 1.50 -21.45 6.06
N MET A 7 1.94 -22.69 6.31
CA MET A 7 3.11 -22.94 7.17
C MET A 7 4.38 -22.30 6.63
N VAL A 8 4.60 -22.35 5.31
CA VAL A 8 5.76 -21.68 4.68
C VAL A 8 5.64 -20.16 4.82
N PHE A 9 4.46 -19.59 4.58
CA PHE A 9 4.24 -18.15 4.74
C PHE A 9 4.50 -17.71 6.19
N GLU A 10 3.82 -18.30 7.18
CA GLU A 10 3.99 -18.01 8.61
C GLU A 10 5.46 -18.11 9.04
N LYS A 11 6.18 -19.15 8.58
CA LYS A 11 7.60 -19.32 8.85
C LYS A 11 8.46 -18.21 8.21
N LEU A 12 8.13 -17.76 7.00
CA LEU A 12 8.85 -16.67 6.35
C LEU A 12 8.63 -15.33 7.06
N VAL A 13 7.38 -15.01 7.43
CA VAL A 13 7.08 -13.72 8.08
C VAL A 13 7.61 -13.67 9.51
N SER A 14 7.53 -14.78 10.25
CA SER A 14 8.02 -14.83 11.65
C SER A 14 9.52 -14.56 11.79
N GLN A 15 10.33 -14.82 10.75
CA GLN A 15 11.76 -14.50 10.71
C GLN A 15 12.06 -13.00 10.61
N LEU A 16 11.08 -12.18 10.25
CA LEU A 16 11.29 -10.74 10.12
C LEU A 16 11.44 -10.11 11.52
N PRO A 17 12.30 -9.11 11.70
CA PRO A 17 12.47 -8.47 13.01
C PRO A 17 11.39 -7.42 13.31
N VAL A 18 10.66 -6.97 12.28
CA VAL A 18 9.69 -5.87 12.40
C VAL A 18 8.34 -6.43 12.86
N ARG A 19 7.82 -5.90 13.98
CA ARG A 19 6.48 -6.18 14.50
C ARG A 19 5.74 -4.87 14.65
N VAL A 20 4.56 -4.79 14.04
CA VAL A 20 3.71 -3.60 14.12
C VAL A 20 2.32 -4.02 14.57
N ASN A 21 1.71 -3.24 15.47
CA ASN A 21 0.33 -3.46 15.87
C ASN A 21 -0.59 -3.49 14.62
N PRO A 22 -1.35 -4.58 14.37
CA PRO A 22 -2.11 -4.74 13.14
C PRO A 22 -3.22 -3.71 12.94
N VAL A 23 -3.81 -3.19 14.02
CA VAL A 23 -4.86 -2.17 13.91
C VAL A 23 -4.25 -0.83 13.54
N LEU A 24 -3.15 -0.44 14.21
CA LEU A 24 -2.46 0.82 13.92
C LEU A 24 -1.79 0.80 12.54
N SER A 25 -1.38 -0.35 12.04
CA SER A 25 -0.77 -0.45 10.71
C SER A 25 -1.74 -0.11 9.58
N ILE A 26 -3.05 -0.33 9.76
CA ILE A 26 -4.07 0.13 8.79
C ILE A 26 -4.02 1.66 8.68
N LEU A 27 -3.99 2.37 9.81
CA LEU A 27 -3.88 3.83 9.83
C LEU A 27 -2.57 4.30 9.18
N PHE A 28 -1.44 3.66 9.51
CA PHE A 28 -0.15 4.02 8.90
C PHE A 28 -0.12 3.76 7.39
N ALA A 29 -0.70 2.65 6.92
CA ALA A 29 -0.81 2.36 5.49
C ALA A 29 -1.66 3.41 4.77
N TRP A 30 -2.76 3.84 5.38
CA TRP A 30 -3.59 4.93 4.86
C TRP A 30 -2.81 6.25 4.77
N ILE A 31 -2.11 6.64 5.84
CA ILE A 31 -1.27 7.85 5.83
C ILE A 31 -0.23 7.78 4.70
N LEU A 32 0.49 6.67 4.58
CA LEU A 32 1.50 6.46 3.53
C LEU A 32 0.90 6.60 2.12
N ALA A 33 -0.32 6.12 1.89
CA ALA A 33 -1.00 6.24 0.60
C ALA A 33 -1.29 7.72 0.23
N TYR A 34 -1.51 8.59 1.22
CA TYR A 34 -1.83 10.00 1.00
C TYR A 34 -0.61 10.94 0.96
N ILE A 35 0.54 10.55 1.48
CA ILE A 35 1.76 11.39 1.44
C ILE A 35 2.06 11.94 0.04
N PRO A 36 2.07 11.13 -1.06
CA PRO A 36 2.34 11.64 -2.39
C PRO A 36 1.33 12.68 -2.87
N HIS A 37 0.07 12.57 -2.43
CA HIS A 37 -0.97 13.55 -2.75
C HIS A 37 -0.67 14.93 -2.14
N PHE A 38 -0.11 14.98 -0.94
CA PHE A 38 0.27 16.24 -0.31
C PHE A 38 1.55 16.82 -0.92
N LEU A 39 2.55 15.98 -1.16
CA LEU A 39 3.83 16.39 -1.74
C LEU A 39 3.70 16.96 -3.17
N LYS A 40 2.67 16.59 -3.93
CA LYS A 40 2.45 17.13 -5.29
C LYS A 40 1.96 18.58 -5.32
N ARG A 41 1.30 19.07 -4.26
CA ARG A 41 0.65 20.39 -4.21
C ARG A 41 1.56 21.56 -4.61
N PRO A 42 2.78 21.73 -4.07
CA PRO A 42 3.66 22.85 -4.45
C PRO A 42 3.98 22.87 -5.95
N TYR A 43 4.15 21.70 -6.58
CA TYR A 43 4.43 21.59 -8.02
C TYR A 43 3.23 22.01 -8.87
N VAL A 44 2.02 21.60 -8.48
CA VAL A 44 0.77 22.01 -9.15
C VAL A 44 0.58 23.53 -9.04
N MET A 45 0.82 24.11 -7.86
CA MET A 45 0.68 25.56 -7.65
C MET A 45 1.69 26.37 -8.48
N ARG A 46 2.93 25.87 -8.60
CA ARG A 46 3.93 26.48 -9.49
C ARG A 46 3.46 26.49 -10.95
N LYS A 47 2.96 25.35 -11.42
CA LYS A 47 2.43 25.17 -12.78
C LYS A 47 1.22 26.05 -13.10
N LEU A 48 0.30 26.17 -12.15
CA LEU A 48 -0.85 27.09 -12.25
C LEU A 48 -0.38 28.53 -12.41
N LYS A 49 0.60 28.96 -11.61
CA LYS A 49 1.20 30.29 -11.70
C LYS A 49 1.89 30.53 -13.05
N GLU A 50 2.63 29.55 -13.57
CA GLU A 50 3.27 29.61 -14.89
C GLU A 50 2.26 29.78 -16.03
N LYS A 51 1.08 29.14 -15.92
CA LYS A 51 0.00 29.24 -16.91
C LYS A 51 -0.95 30.42 -16.70
N ASN A 52 -0.76 31.21 -15.63
CA ASN A 52 -1.69 32.25 -15.20
C ASN A 52 -3.13 31.73 -14.96
N GLU A 53 -3.25 30.46 -14.54
CA GLU A 53 -4.51 29.79 -14.22
C GLU A 53 -4.76 29.82 -12.70
N LYS A 54 -6.03 29.90 -12.28
CA LYS A 54 -6.41 29.89 -10.87
C LYS A 54 -6.74 28.48 -10.41
N PHE A 55 -6.52 28.20 -9.12
CA PHE A 55 -6.97 26.95 -8.52
C PHE A 55 -8.49 26.95 -8.38
N GLU A 56 -9.19 26.16 -9.18
CA GLU A 56 -10.63 25.97 -9.07
C GLU A 56 -10.98 24.81 -8.12
N ILE A 57 -11.80 25.10 -7.11
CA ILE A 57 -12.21 24.09 -6.10
C ILE A 57 -13.09 23.02 -6.75
N ALA A 58 -13.97 23.42 -7.67
CA ALA A 58 -14.89 22.52 -8.39
C ALA A 58 -14.17 21.40 -9.15
N ASN A 59 -12.96 21.68 -9.66
CA ASN A 59 -12.16 20.74 -10.46
C ASN A 59 -10.84 20.34 -9.79
N SER A 60 -10.71 20.54 -8.47
CA SER A 60 -9.46 20.35 -7.72
C SER A 60 -8.75 19.01 -7.95
N ARG A 61 -9.49 17.94 -8.24
CA ARG A 61 -8.95 16.60 -8.56
C ARG A 61 -8.42 16.50 -9.99
N LEU A 62 -9.07 17.17 -10.94
CA LEU A 62 -8.71 17.15 -12.37
C LEU A 62 -7.51 18.04 -12.67
N ILE A 63 -7.33 19.13 -11.91
CA ILE A 63 -6.21 20.07 -12.09
C ILE A 63 -4.87 19.33 -12.05
N GLY A 64 -4.68 18.38 -11.12
CA GLY A 64 -3.43 17.60 -11.06
C GLY A 64 -3.15 16.82 -12.35
N ASN A 65 -4.18 16.25 -12.97
CA ASN A 65 -4.06 15.49 -14.20
C ASN A 65 -3.87 16.41 -15.42
N GLN A 66 -4.52 17.58 -15.43
CA GLN A 66 -4.36 18.61 -16.47
C GLN A 66 -2.96 19.24 -16.44
N MET A 67 -2.32 19.27 -15.27
CA MET A 67 -0.97 19.82 -15.09
C MET A 67 0.14 18.80 -15.34
N ALA A 68 -0.19 17.52 -15.39
CA ALA A 68 0.73 16.45 -15.78
C ALA A 68 1.02 16.54 -17.29
N ASP A 69 2.29 16.73 -17.63
CA ASP A 69 2.77 16.77 -19.01
C ASP A 69 4.25 16.35 -19.10
N ASN A 70 4.85 16.48 -20.29
CA ASN A 70 6.22 16.07 -20.56
C ASN A 70 7.31 16.99 -19.98
N THR A 71 6.93 18.09 -19.33
CA THR A 71 7.89 18.96 -18.63
C THR A 71 8.43 18.27 -17.37
N ALA A 72 9.59 18.73 -16.86
CA ALA A 72 10.15 18.18 -15.62
C ALA A 72 9.14 18.28 -14.45
N THR A 73 8.47 19.42 -14.29
CA THR A 73 7.43 19.62 -13.26
C THR A 73 6.22 18.71 -13.50
N GLY A 74 5.76 18.60 -14.75
CA GLY A 74 4.63 17.75 -15.12
C GLY A 74 4.87 16.27 -14.82
N LYS A 75 6.08 15.76 -15.10
CA LYS A 75 6.49 14.40 -14.77
C LYS A 75 6.50 14.15 -13.26
N ILE A 76 6.93 15.12 -12.45
CA ILE A 76 6.88 15.02 -10.98
C ILE A 76 5.42 14.93 -10.51
N ILE A 77 4.53 15.79 -11.02
CA ILE A 77 3.10 15.77 -10.70
C ILE A 77 2.48 14.40 -11.06
N ALA A 78 2.77 13.91 -12.27
CA ALA A 78 2.31 12.61 -12.74
C ALA A 78 2.82 11.48 -11.85
N ALA A 79 4.11 11.52 -11.45
CA ALA A 79 4.70 10.50 -10.60
C ALA A 79 4.03 10.46 -9.23
N HIS A 80 3.80 11.62 -8.60
CA HIS A 80 3.12 11.69 -7.31
C HIS A 80 1.65 11.25 -7.39
N ALA A 81 0.95 11.62 -8.47
CA ALA A 81 -0.42 11.19 -8.70
C ALA A 81 -0.51 9.66 -8.88
N GLY A 82 0.37 9.08 -9.70
CA GLY A 82 0.45 7.63 -9.90
C GLY A 82 0.84 6.88 -8.62
N CYS A 83 1.80 7.40 -7.86
CA CYS A 83 2.19 6.82 -6.57
C CYS A 83 1.04 6.83 -5.56
N HIS A 84 0.28 7.93 -5.49
CA HIS A 84 -0.91 8.02 -4.63
C HIS A 84 -1.98 7.00 -5.04
N GLN A 85 -2.27 6.91 -6.34
CA GLN A 85 -3.27 5.98 -6.86
C GLN A 85 -2.89 4.52 -6.55
N ASN A 86 -1.63 4.14 -6.79
CA ASN A 86 -1.15 2.81 -6.41
C ASN A 86 -1.20 2.58 -4.89
N GLY A 87 -0.90 3.61 -4.10
CA GLY A 87 -1.03 3.57 -2.66
C GLY A 87 -2.45 3.24 -2.20
N LEU A 88 -3.47 3.84 -2.83
CA LEU A 88 -4.87 3.58 -2.53
C LEU A 88 -5.30 2.15 -2.91
N GLU A 89 -4.88 1.67 -4.08
CA GLU A 89 -5.15 0.29 -4.54
C GLU A 89 -4.53 -0.75 -3.59
N ALA A 90 -3.26 -0.55 -3.23
CA ALA A 90 -2.56 -1.42 -2.31
C ALA A 90 -3.14 -1.36 -0.89
N PHE A 91 -3.54 -0.17 -0.44
CA PHE A 91 -4.18 0.02 0.87
C PHE A 91 -5.49 -0.74 0.99
N ALA A 92 -6.37 -0.65 -0.03
CA ALA A 92 -7.66 -1.34 -0.01
C ALA A 92 -7.48 -2.87 0.11
N LEU A 93 -6.58 -3.44 -0.69
CA LEU A 93 -6.26 -4.86 -0.62
C LEU A 93 -5.69 -5.24 0.76
N TYR A 94 -4.73 -4.48 1.27
CA TYR A 94 -4.11 -4.74 2.57
C TYR A 94 -5.09 -4.67 3.74
N ALA A 95 -5.91 -3.62 3.81
CA ALA A 95 -6.87 -3.44 4.88
C ALA A 95 -7.87 -4.61 4.92
N VAL A 96 -8.39 -5.01 3.76
CA VAL A 96 -9.29 -6.17 3.65
C VAL A 96 -8.59 -7.46 4.06
N SER A 97 -7.38 -7.74 3.53
CA SER A 97 -6.60 -8.92 3.88
C SER A 97 -6.35 -9.04 5.38
N LEU A 98 -5.96 -7.94 6.03
CA LEU A 98 -5.61 -7.93 7.45
C LEU A 98 -6.84 -8.08 8.33
N ILE A 99 -7.92 -7.34 8.03
CA ILE A 99 -9.19 -7.46 8.77
C ILE A 99 -9.75 -8.88 8.64
N LEU A 100 -9.70 -9.47 7.45
CA LEU A 100 -10.14 -10.84 7.22
C LEU A 100 -9.32 -11.85 8.04
N ALA A 101 -7.99 -11.71 8.04
CA ALA A 101 -7.10 -12.55 8.83
C ALA A 101 -7.33 -12.40 10.35
N MET A 102 -7.59 -11.18 10.82
CA MET A 102 -7.98 -10.92 12.21
C MET A 102 -9.33 -11.57 12.56
N GLN A 103 -10.33 -11.43 11.69
CA GLN A 103 -11.67 -11.99 11.88
C GLN A 103 -11.64 -13.53 12.00
N PHE A 104 -10.75 -14.18 11.28
CA PHE A 104 -10.56 -15.63 11.34
C PHE A 104 -9.43 -16.06 12.28
N HIS A 105 -9.03 -15.20 13.22
CA HIS A 105 -8.11 -15.54 14.30
C HIS A 105 -6.78 -16.14 13.82
N VAL A 106 -6.21 -15.59 12.74
CA VAL A 106 -4.81 -15.84 12.37
C VAL A 106 -3.91 -15.39 13.52
N ASP A 107 -2.82 -16.12 13.75
CA ASP A 107 -1.90 -15.88 14.86
C ASP A 107 -1.38 -14.43 14.91
N LEU A 108 -1.29 -13.88 16.12
CA LEU A 108 -0.94 -12.47 16.33
C LEU A 108 0.49 -12.15 15.86
N ASP A 109 1.45 -13.06 16.04
CA ASP A 109 2.83 -12.84 15.59
C ASP A 109 2.87 -12.73 14.05
N THR A 110 2.12 -13.61 13.38
CA THR A 110 1.96 -13.58 11.91
C THR A 110 1.35 -12.26 11.44
N LEU A 111 0.27 -11.81 12.09
CA LEU A 111 -0.37 -10.53 11.77
C LEU A 111 0.57 -9.34 11.95
N GLN A 112 1.30 -9.30 13.07
CA GLN A 112 2.24 -8.21 13.37
C GLN A 112 3.44 -8.18 12.42
N ALA A 113 3.96 -9.35 12.06
CA ALA A 113 5.05 -9.50 11.11
C ALA A 113 4.62 -9.10 9.70
N ALA A 114 3.47 -9.57 9.24
CA ALA A 114 2.93 -9.23 7.92
C ALA A 114 2.61 -7.74 7.81
N ALA A 115 2.08 -7.13 8.87
CA ALA A 115 1.87 -5.69 8.96
C ALA A 115 3.18 -4.91 8.84
N GLY A 116 4.22 -5.30 9.60
CA GLY A 116 5.54 -4.71 9.51
C GLY A 116 6.17 -4.82 8.12
N LEU A 117 6.07 -6.00 7.50
CA LEU A 117 6.55 -6.24 6.15
C LEU A 117 5.85 -5.35 5.13
N PHE A 118 4.52 -5.32 5.15
CA PHE A 118 3.74 -4.52 4.20
C PHE A 118 4.08 -3.03 4.31
N LEU A 119 4.11 -2.47 5.53
CA LEU A 119 4.46 -1.06 5.72
C LEU A 119 5.87 -0.74 5.24
N THR A 120 6.84 -1.62 5.52
CA THR A 120 8.22 -1.46 5.05
C THR A 120 8.28 -1.42 3.52
N LEU A 121 7.60 -2.37 2.85
CA LEU A 121 7.50 -2.41 1.40
C LEU A 121 6.79 -1.18 0.80
N ARG A 122 5.85 -0.59 1.54
CA ARG A 122 5.19 0.67 1.13
C ARG A 122 6.08 1.88 1.26
N VAL A 123 6.84 2.01 2.34
CA VAL A 123 7.84 3.07 2.46
C VAL A 123 8.86 2.97 1.32
N LEU A 124 9.40 1.77 1.06
CA LEU A 124 10.37 1.54 -0.02
C LEU A 124 9.78 1.85 -1.40
N TYR A 125 8.58 1.37 -1.70
CA TYR A 125 7.93 1.66 -2.96
C TYR A 125 7.70 3.16 -3.17
N THR A 126 7.15 3.86 -2.16
CA THR A 126 6.92 5.30 -2.26
C THR A 126 8.22 6.04 -2.47
N ALA A 127 9.30 5.68 -1.75
CA ALA A 127 10.62 6.25 -1.98
C ALA A 127 11.09 6.04 -3.43
N PHE A 128 11.14 4.79 -3.90
CA PHE A 128 11.59 4.47 -5.26
C PHE A 128 10.74 5.13 -6.36
N TYR A 129 9.43 5.20 -6.15
CA TYR A 129 8.51 5.84 -7.10
C TYR A 129 8.79 7.34 -7.19
N LEU A 130 8.87 8.04 -6.06
CA LEU A 130 8.98 9.49 -6.03
C LEU A 130 10.35 9.98 -6.49
N THR A 131 11.42 9.24 -6.19
CA THR A 131 12.77 9.59 -6.66
C THR A 131 13.06 9.10 -8.08
N SER A 132 12.10 8.43 -8.73
CA SER A 132 12.29 7.74 -10.02
C SER A 132 13.49 6.79 -10.02
N LEU A 133 13.86 6.26 -8.84
CA LEU A 133 14.99 5.35 -8.70
C LEU A 133 14.54 3.94 -9.07
N ASN A 134 15.28 3.31 -9.97
CA ASN A 134 15.26 1.89 -10.30
C ASN A 134 13.85 1.26 -10.37
N GLY A 135 13.25 1.29 -11.57
CA GLY A 135 11.90 0.77 -11.81
C GLY A 135 11.70 -0.70 -11.43
N GLN A 136 12.77 -1.52 -11.41
CA GLN A 136 12.69 -2.92 -10.99
C GLN A 136 12.42 -3.05 -9.49
N LEU A 137 13.16 -2.33 -8.65
CA LEU A 137 12.98 -2.36 -7.19
C LEU A 137 11.58 -1.89 -6.78
N ARG A 138 11.08 -0.86 -7.46
CA ARG A 138 9.70 -0.39 -7.29
C ARG A 138 8.69 -1.51 -7.60
N SER A 139 8.82 -2.18 -8.74
CA SER A 139 7.92 -3.27 -9.13
C SER A 139 8.00 -4.44 -8.15
N SER A 140 9.22 -4.83 -7.72
CA SER A 140 9.42 -5.88 -6.72
C SER A 140 8.78 -5.54 -5.38
N ALA A 141 8.95 -4.31 -4.88
CA ALA A 141 8.32 -3.88 -3.63
C ALA A 141 6.78 -3.90 -3.71
N CYS A 142 6.21 -3.55 -4.86
CA CYS A 142 4.77 -3.65 -5.11
C CYS A 142 4.30 -5.10 -5.11
N PHE A 143 5.01 -5.96 -5.85
CA PHE A 143 4.67 -7.37 -6.00
C PHE A 143 4.75 -8.12 -4.67
N LEU A 144 5.82 -7.93 -3.90
CA LEU A 144 5.97 -8.51 -2.57
C LEU A 144 4.90 -8.01 -1.59
N GLY A 145 4.49 -6.75 -1.71
CA GLY A 145 3.39 -6.19 -0.92
C GLY A 145 2.06 -6.89 -1.22
N ALA A 146 1.77 -7.14 -2.49
CA ALA A 146 0.59 -7.89 -2.92
C ALA A 146 0.65 -9.36 -2.44
N LEU A 147 1.81 -10.02 -2.56
CA LEU A 147 2.01 -11.38 -2.05
C LEU A 147 1.79 -11.48 -0.54
N THR A 148 2.20 -10.47 0.23
CA THR A 148 1.94 -10.41 1.67
C THR A 148 0.43 -10.38 1.96
N CYS A 149 -0.34 -9.62 1.17
CA CYS A 149 -1.80 -9.55 1.29
C CYS A 149 -2.47 -10.88 0.92
N LEU A 150 -2.00 -11.53 -0.14
CA LEU A 150 -2.50 -12.86 -0.56
C LEU A 150 -2.18 -13.93 0.49
N GLY A 151 -1.00 -13.91 1.10
CA GLY A 151 -0.63 -14.80 2.19
C GLY A 151 -1.56 -14.66 3.39
N LEU A 152 -1.88 -13.43 3.80
CA LEU A 152 -2.87 -13.17 4.86
C LEU A 152 -4.26 -13.71 4.52
N ILE A 153 -4.74 -13.51 3.30
CA ILE A 153 -6.04 -14.06 2.84
C ILE A 153 -6.00 -15.59 2.88
N TRP A 154 -4.90 -16.20 2.46
CA TRP A 154 -4.75 -17.65 2.47
C TRP A 154 -4.77 -18.22 3.90
N CYS A 155 -4.04 -17.62 4.83
CA CYS A 155 -4.10 -17.98 6.25
C CYS A 155 -5.52 -17.84 6.80
N ALA A 156 -6.22 -16.75 6.47
CA ALA A 156 -7.60 -16.54 6.88
C ALA A 156 -8.53 -17.64 6.34
N TYR A 157 -8.38 -18.00 5.07
CA TYR A 157 -9.14 -19.07 4.42
C TYR A 157 -8.94 -20.43 5.09
N GLU A 158 -7.71 -20.80 5.45
CA GLU A 158 -7.46 -22.05 6.16
C GLU A 158 -8.13 -22.08 7.53
N ARG A 159 -8.07 -20.97 8.27
CA ARG A 159 -8.75 -20.85 9.56
C ARG A 159 -10.27 -20.94 9.40
N PHE A 160 -10.82 -20.33 8.35
CA PHE A 160 -12.23 -20.48 8.00
C PHE A 160 -12.61 -21.95 7.73
N LEU A 161 -11.81 -22.69 6.96
CA LEU A 161 -12.10 -24.11 6.70
C LEU A 161 -12.07 -24.96 7.98
N ILE A 162 -11.15 -24.68 8.89
CA ILE A 162 -11.00 -25.44 10.13
C ILE A 162 -12.15 -25.15 11.11
N PHE A 163 -12.47 -23.88 11.31
CA PHE A 163 -13.38 -23.45 12.37
C PHE A 163 -14.78 -23.06 11.89
N GLY A 164 -14.89 -22.49 10.68
CA GLY A 164 -16.16 -21.98 10.14
C GLY A 164 -17.02 -23.04 9.43
N TYR A 165 -16.42 -24.13 8.95
CA TYR A 165 -17.16 -25.21 8.29
C TYR A 165 -17.69 -26.27 9.26
N ASN A 166 -17.03 -26.47 10.40
CA ASN A 166 -17.39 -27.49 11.40
C ASN A 166 -18.45 -27.04 12.43
N THR A 167 -18.99 -25.83 12.29
CA THR A 167 -20.05 -25.29 13.16
C THR A 167 -21.45 -25.38 12.53
N LYS A 168 -21.64 -26.22 11.51
CA LYS A 168 -22.94 -26.58 10.95
C LYS A 168 -23.23 -28.06 11.13
#